data_AF-A0AAQ3S6G7-F1
#
_entry.id   AF-A0AAQ3S6G7-F1
#
_cell.length_a   1.000
_cell.length_b   1.000
_cell.length_c   1.000
_cell.angle_alpha   90.00
_cell.angle_beta   90.00
_cell.angle_gamma   90.00
#
_symmetry.space_group_name_H-M   'P 1'
#
loop_
_entity.id
_entity.type
_entity.pdbx_description
1 polymer ?
#
loop_
_entity_poly.entity_id
_entity_poly.type
_entity_poly.pdbx_seq_one_letter_code
_entity_poly.pdbx_strand_id
1 'polypeptide(L)'
;FWADAINTIAYLINKRPSIPLDYKLPKEVWSGNEVSLAHLKVFGCTSYILLESNSRDKLDPKAKQYYFLGYGFNMYGYRFWDDQNKKIIKSRNVTFNENMFYKNKINCIIFKCTAIVGIIRRNFRE
;
A
#
# COMPACT_ATOMS: atom_id res chain seq x y z
N PHE A 1 -11.68 -2.38 8.56
CA PHE A 1 -10.70 -2.61 7.48
C PHE A 1 -11.32 -2.96 6.14
N TRP A 2 -12.51 -3.57 6.07
CA TRP A 2 -13.15 -3.94 4.79
C TRP A 2 -13.29 -2.78 3.79
N ALA A 3 -13.74 -1.61 4.24
CA ALA A 3 -13.82 -0.43 3.38
C ALA A 3 -12.47 -0.03 2.76
N ASP A 4 -11.39 -0.04 3.56
CA ASP A 4 -10.04 0.27 3.08
C ASP A 4 -9.49 -0.80 2.14
N ALA A 5 -9.83 -2.08 2.38
CA ALA A 5 -9.49 -3.18 1.49
C ALA A 5 -10.18 -3.03 0.13
N ILE A 6 -11.49 -2.75 0.10
CA ILE A 6 -12.26 -2.55 -1.13
C ILE A 6 -11.70 -1.35 -1.91
N ASN A 7 -11.41 -0.23 -1.23
CA ASN A 7 -10.79 0.94 -1.86
C ASN A 7 -9.42 0.61 -2.47
N THR A 8 -8.61 -0.18 -1.78
CA THR A 8 -7.30 -0.62 -2.28
C THR A 8 -7.44 -1.54 -3.49
N ILE A 9 -8.41 -2.46 -3.47
CA ILE A 9 -8.70 -3.34 -4.60
C ILE A 9 -9.15 -2.52 -5.82
N ALA A 10 -10.10 -1.60 -5.65
CA ALA A 10 -10.57 -0.73 -6.73
C ALA A 10 -9.42 0.12 -7.29
N TYR A 11 -8.54 0.64 -6.43
CA TYR A 11 -7.35 1.37 -6.84
C TYR A 11 -6.40 0.52 -7.69
N LEU A 12 -6.18 -0.75 -7.31
CA LEU A 12 -5.33 -1.68 -8.05
C LEU A 12 -5.96 -2.10 -9.38
N ILE A 13 -7.28 -2.33 -9.43
CA ILE A 13 -8.00 -2.68 -10.66
C ILE A 13 -7.87 -1.56 -11.71
N ASN A 14 -7.99 -0.29 -11.29
CA ASN A 14 -7.80 0.86 -12.17
C ASN A 14 -6.37 0.98 -12.72
N LYS A 15 -5.41 0.31 -12.08
CA LYS A 15 -3.98 0.25 -12.42
C LYS A 15 -3.53 -1.13 -12.89
N ARG A 16 -4.48 -1.97 -13.29
CA ARG A 16 -4.19 -3.26 -13.90
C ARG A 16 -4.27 -3.09 -15.43
N PRO A 17 -3.29 -3.60 -16.20
CA PRO A 17 -3.40 -3.62 -17.65
C PRO A 17 -4.65 -4.41 -18.06
N SER A 18 -5.43 -3.84 -18.97
CA SER A 18 -6.72 -4.39 -19.38
C SER A 18 -6.67 -4.85 -20.84
N ILE A 19 -7.06 -6.09 -21.10
CA ILE A 19 -7.11 -6.68 -22.45
C ILE A 19 -7.96 -5.83 -23.41
N PRO A 20 -9.20 -5.40 -23.06
CA PRO A 20 -10.01 -4.58 -23.96
C PRO A 20 -9.45 -3.17 -24.22
N LEU A 21 -8.38 -2.76 -23.53
CA LEU A 21 -7.70 -1.47 -23.72
C LEU A 21 -6.31 -1.64 -24.34
N ASP A 22 -6.06 -2.72 -25.09
CA ASP A 22 -4.75 -3.05 -25.65
C ASP A 22 -3.63 -3.08 -24.59
N TYR A 23 -3.92 -3.69 -23.45
CA TYR A 23 -3.03 -3.75 -22.27
C TYR A 23 -2.70 -2.39 -21.64
N LYS A 24 -3.36 -1.31 -22.04
CA LYS A 24 -3.24 0.00 -21.37
C LYS A 24 -3.90 -0.02 -20.00
N LEU A 25 -3.43 0.87 -19.14
CA LEU A 25 -3.98 1.06 -17.81
C LEU A 25 -5.29 1.87 -17.92
N PRO A 26 -6.42 1.40 -17.35
CA PRO A 26 -7.68 2.14 -17.37
C PRO A 26 -7.54 3.57 -16.85
N LYS A 27 -6.71 3.77 -15.82
CA LYS A 27 -6.42 5.08 -15.26
C LYS A 27 -5.66 6.01 -16.23
N GLU A 28 -4.76 5.46 -17.04
CA GLU A 28 -4.04 6.25 -18.06
C GLU A 28 -4.97 6.65 -19.19
N VAL A 29 -5.78 5.72 -19.68
CA VAL A 29 -6.76 5.98 -20.75
C VAL A 29 -7.75 7.06 -20.30
N TRP A 30 -8.23 6.99 -19.06
CA TRP A 30 -9.20 7.96 -18.53
C TRP A 30 -8.57 9.34 -18.21
N SER A 31 -7.37 9.36 -17.65
CA SER A 31 -6.74 10.61 -17.18
C SER A 31 -5.79 11.25 -18.20
N GLY A 32 -5.43 10.55 -19.28
CA GLY A 32 -4.48 11.02 -20.30
C GLY A 32 -3.04 11.13 -19.82
N ASN A 33 -2.77 10.83 -18.55
CA ASN A 33 -1.45 10.96 -17.92
C ASN A 33 -0.90 9.57 -17.59
N GLU A 34 0.41 9.40 -17.75
CA GLU A 34 1.12 8.19 -17.36
C GLU A 34 1.00 7.94 -15.85
N VAL A 35 0.77 6.69 -15.49
CA VAL A 35 0.47 6.30 -14.12
C VAL A 35 1.65 5.54 -13.53
N SER A 36 2.37 6.19 -12.61
CA SER A 36 3.42 5.49 -11.85
C SER A 36 2.86 4.30 -11.08
N LEU A 37 3.60 3.19 -11.09
CA LEU A 37 3.33 1.96 -10.33
C LEU A 37 4.31 1.76 -9.16
N ALA A 38 5.32 2.63 -9.02
CA ALA A 38 6.37 2.50 -8.02
C ALA A 38 5.86 2.57 -6.57
N HIS A 39 4.77 3.31 -6.36
CA HIS A 39 4.13 3.47 -5.05
C HIS A 39 3.14 2.36 -4.70
N LEU A 40 2.94 1.36 -5.57
CA LEU A 40 2.08 0.23 -5.22
C LEU A 40 2.70 -0.58 -4.08
N LYS A 41 1.90 -0.90 -3.07
CA LYS A 41 2.28 -1.69 -1.89
C LYS A 41 1.24 -2.75 -1.59
N VAL A 42 1.67 -3.85 -0.97
CA VAL A 42 0.79 -4.97 -0.62
C VAL A 42 -0.07 -4.61 0.58
N PHE A 43 -1.39 -4.71 0.45
CA PHE A 43 -2.34 -4.47 1.54
C PHE A 43 -2.02 -5.33 2.76
N GLY A 44 -2.08 -4.76 3.96
CA GLY A 44 -1.86 -5.47 5.22
C GLY A 44 -0.40 -5.76 5.55
N CYS A 45 0.56 -5.30 4.73
CA CYS A 45 1.97 -5.46 5.03
C CYS A 45 2.39 -4.64 6.26
N THR A 46 3.44 -5.11 6.93
CA THR A 46 4.09 -4.39 8.02
C THR A 46 4.86 -3.21 7.46
N SER A 47 4.73 -2.07 8.12
CA SER A 47 5.31 -0.81 7.71
C SER A 47 5.93 -0.10 8.91
N TYR A 48 7.05 0.57 8.70
CA TYR A 48 7.77 1.30 9.74
C TYR A 48 7.76 2.78 9.38
N ILE A 49 7.13 3.57 10.24
CA ILE A 49 7.04 5.01 10.05
C ILE A 49 8.09 5.66 10.95
N LEU A 50 8.92 6.49 10.33
CA LEU A 50 9.89 7.32 11.03
C LEU A 50 9.13 8.39 11.82
N LEU A 51 9.29 8.40 13.15
CA LEU A 51 8.83 9.52 13.97
C LEU A 51 9.79 10.71 13.74
N GLU A 52 9.26 11.93 13.80
CA GLU A 52 10.08 13.13 13.63
C GLU A 52 11.03 13.31 14.83
N SER A 53 12.23 13.84 14.57
CA SER A 53 13.28 14.05 15.58
C SER A 53 12.86 15.00 16.70
N ASN A 54 11.91 15.90 16.42
CA ASN A 54 11.55 16.99 17.33
C ASN A 54 10.70 16.52 18.53
N SER A 55 10.21 15.28 18.52
CA SER A 55 9.44 14.68 19.61
C SER A 55 10.19 13.50 20.27
N ARG A 56 11.51 13.42 20.08
CA ARG A 56 12.36 12.33 20.57
C ARG A 56 13.40 12.78 21.57
N ASP A 57 13.54 12.02 22.64
CA ASP A 57 14.76 11.98 23.41
C ASP A 57 15.80 11.05 22.76
N LYS A 58 17.06 11.20 23.16
CA LYS A 58 18.23 10.49 22.56
C LYS A 58 18.11 8.96 22.56
N LEU A 59 17.25 8.40 23.41
CA LEU A 59 17.02 6.95 23.58
C LEU A 59 15.70 6.46 22.96
N ASP A 60 14.88 7.33 22.38
CA ASP A 60 13.59 6.92 21.84
C ASP A 60 13.71 6.11 20.55
N PRO A 61 12.78 5.16 20.31
CA PRO A 61 12.77 4.35 19.11
C PRO A 61 12.66 5.18 17.83
N LYS A 62 13.58 4.90 16.89
CA LYS A 62 13.68 5.61 15.60
C LYS A 62 12.56 5.27 14.61
N ALA A 63 11.73 4.28 14.85
CA ALA A 63 10.56 4.03 14.02
C ALA A 63 9.51 3.28 14.83
N LYS A 64 8.24 3.49 14.49
CA LYS A 64 7.13 2.71 15.05
C LYS A 64 6.53 1.83 13.97
N GLN A 65 6.16 0.61 14.36
CA GLN A 65 5.52 -0.37 13.49
C GLN A 65 4.03 -0.07 13.34
N TYR A 66 3.56 -0.13 12.10
CA TYR A 66 2.16 0.03 11.70
C TYR A 66 1.81 -0.93 10.57
N TYR A 67 0.51 -1.08 10.27
CA TYR A 67 0.04 -1.97 9.22
C TYR A 67 -0.61 -1.19 8.08
N PHE A 68 -0.22 -1.48 6.85
CA PHE A 68 -0.71 -0.76 5.68
C PHE A 68 -2.18 -1.09 5.41
N LEU A 69 -3.02 -0.05 5.37
CA LEU A 69 -4.45 -0.15 5.09
C LEU A 69 -4.83 0.29 3.68
N GLY A 70 -3.97 1.01 2.97
CA GLY A 70 -4.29 1.46 1.61
C GLY A 70 -3.90 2.90 1.33
N TYR A 71 -4.35 3.38 0.18
CA TYR A 71 -4.02 4.69 -0.34
C TYR A 71 -5.00 5.75 0.19
N GLY A 72 -4.50 6.91 0.62
CA GLY A 72 -5.33 8.04 1.00
C GLY A 72 -5.89 8.80 -0.21
N PHE A 73 -7.05 9.42 -0.04
CA PHE A 73 -7.71 10.25 -1.06
C PHE A 73 -7.02 11.60 -1.32
N ASN A 74 -6.34 12.17 -0.31
CA ASN A 74 -5.69 13.49 -0.42
C ASN A 74 -4.21 13.36 -0.78
N MET A 75 -3.62 14.51 -1.20
CA MET A 75 -2.21 14.73 -1.53
C MET A 75 -1.28 13.85 -0.68
N TYR A 76 -0.93 12.71 -1.27
CA TYR A 76 0.17 11.82 -0.91
C TYR A 76 0.18 11.38 0.55
N GLY A 77 -0.51 10.29 0.89
CA GLY A 77 -0.35 9.68 2.20
C GLY A 77 -0.90 8.28 2.18
N TYR A 78 -0.08 7.31 2.56
CA TYR A 78 -0.56 5.98 2.84
C TYR A 78 -1.30 5.99 4.18
N ARG A 79 -2.33 5.16 4.31
CA ARG A 79 -3.09 4.98 5.53
C ARG A 79 -2.56 3.76 6.26
N PHE A 80 -2.38 3.89 7.57
CA PHE A 80 -1.87 2.82 8.41
C PHE A 80 -2.70 2.62 9.67
N TRP A 81 -2.71 1.39 10.15
CA TRP A 81 -3.30 0.98 11.41
C TRP A 81 -2.25 0.95 12.51
N ASP A 82 -2.50 1.68 13.60
CA ASP A 82 -1.79 1.54 14.86
C ASP A 82 -2.50 0.53 15.75
N ASP A 83 -1.85 -0.61 16.01
CA ASP A 83 -2.43 -1.64 16.86
C ASP A 83 -2.44 -1.27 18.35
N GLN A 84 -1.53 -0.39 18.79
CA GLN A 84 -1.45 0.04 20.19
C GLN A 84 -2.52 1.09 20.50
N ASN A 85 -2.60 2.13 19.67
CA ASN A 85 -3.53 3.24 19.89
C ASN A 85 -4.91 3.01 19.28
N LYS A 86 -5.09 1.94 18.50
CA LYS A 86 -6.32 1.64 17.73
C LYS A 86 -6.77 2.81 16.86
N LYS A 87 -5.81 3.52 16.26
CA LYS A 87 -6.02 4.72 15.44
C LYS A 87 -5.51 4.52 14.03
N ILE A 88 -6.13 5.23 13.09
CA ILE A 88 -5.66 5.33 11.71
C ILE A 88 -4.80 6.56 11.59
N ILE A 89 -3.58 6.37 11.10
CA ILE A 89 -2.63 7.45 10.84
C ILE A 89 -2.32 7.52 9.35
N LYS A 90 -1.86 8.71 8.91
CA LYS A 90 -1.45 8.96 7.53
C LYS A 90 0.01 9.38 7.53
N SER A 91 0.82 8.79 6.66
CA SER A 91 2.22 9.20 6.48
C SER A 91 2.73 8.93 5.07
N ARG A 92 3.73 9.71 4.65
CA ARG A 92 4.48 9.51 3.40
C ARG A 92 5.80 8.80 3.64
N ASN A 93 6.48 9.14 4.73
CA ASN A 93 7.86 8.74 4.98
C ASN A 93 7.89 7.40 5.71
N VAL A 94 7.77 6.32 4.92
CA VAL A 94 7.51 4.97 5.44
C VAL A 94 8.34 3.93 4.72
N THR A 95 8.92 3.01 5.50
CA THR A 95 9.60 1.83 5.00
C THR A 95 8.66 0.63 5.06
N PHE A 96 8.44 -0.04 3.94
CA PHE A 96 7.53 -1.17 3.83
C PHE A 96 8.29 -2.49 3.88
N ASN A 97 7.79 -3.44 4.69
CA ASN A 97 8.23 -4.82 4.67
C ASN A 97 7.10 -5.69 4.11
N GLU A 98 7.12 -5.91 2.79
CA GLU A 98 6.08 -6.67 2.07
C GLU A 98 6.08 -8.18 2.40
N ASN A 99 7.07 -8.67 3.15
CA ASN A 99 7.17 -10.08 3.56
C ASN A 99 6.47 -10.38 4.89
N MET A 100 6.12 -9.33 5.65
CA MET A 100 5.52 -9.45 6.98
C MET A 100 4.10 -8.88 6.94
N PHE A 101 3.15 -9.56 7.57
CA PHE A 101 1.74 -9.19 7.54
C PHE A 101 1.14 -9.06 8.95
N TYR A 102 0.02 -8.33 9.04
CA TYR A 102 -0.75 -8.21 10.28
C TYR A 102 -1.23 -9.59 10.75
N LYS A 103 -0.73 -10.01 11.93
CA LYS A 103 -0.95 -11.34 12.53
C LYS A 103 -0.59 -12.46 11.55
N ASN A 104 0.62 -13.02 11.66
CA ASN A 104 1.08 -14.21 10.93
C ASN A 104 0.31 -15.49 11.34
N LYS A 105 -1.01 -15.47 11.15
CA LYS A 105 -1.98 -16.56 11.17
C LYS A 105 -3.06 -16.16 10.18
N ILE A 106 -2.87 -16.50 8.91
CA ILE A 106 -3.88 -16.96 7.93
C ILE A 106 -3.14 -17.18 6.61
N ASN A 107 -2.92 -18.46 6.31
CA ASN A 107 -2.24 -18.96 5.13
C ASN A 107 -3.15 -19.02 3.89
N CYS A 108 -4.24 -18.23 3.78
CA CYS A 108 -5.27 -18.56 2.77
C CYS A 108 -5.88 -17.40 1.95
N ILE A 109 -5.59 -16.12 2.21
CA ILE A 109 -6.19 -15.01 1.42
C ILE A 109 -5.12 -14.11 0.76
N ILE A 110 -3.93 -14.02 1.36
CA ILE A 110 -2.87 -13.10 0.93
C ILE A 110 -2.28 -13.49 -0.43
N PHE A 111 -2.22 -14.79 -0.77
CA PHE A 111 -1.65 -15.27 -2.04
C PHE A 111 -2.31 -14.67 -3.30
N LYS A 112 -3.58 -14.23 -3.25
CA LYS A 112 -4.22 -13.57 -4.41
C LYS A 112 -3.87 -12.09 -4.54
N CYS A 113 -3.73 -11.34 -3.44
CA CYS A 113 -3.41 -9.90 -3.50
C CYS A 113 -1.92 -9.64 -3.79
N THR A 114 -1.01 -10.46 -3.26
CA THR A 114 0.41 -10.39 -3.64
C THR A 114 0.61 -10.75 -5.10
N ALA A 115 -0.16 -11.73 -5.61
CA ALA A 115 -0.17 -12.06 -7.02
C ALA A 115 -0.65 -10.89 -7.88
N ILE A 116 -1.67 -10.11 -7.49
CA ILE A 116 -2.14 -8.96 -8.28
C ILE A 116 -1.06 -7.88 -8.38
N VAL A 117 -0.44 -7.49 -7.27
CA VAL A 117 0.65 -6.49 -7.30
C VAL A 117 1.87 -7.05 -8.05
N GLY A 118 2.19 -8.33 -7.88
CA GLY A 118 3.25 -9.01 -8.61
C GLY A 118 3.00 -9.13 -10.10
N ILE A 119 1.78 -9.44 -10.53
CA ILE A 119 1.35 -9.51 -11.94
C ILE A 119 1.44 -8.12 -12.58
N ILE A 120 0.95 -7.09 -11.89
CA ILE A 120 1.04 -5.71 -12.39
C ILE A 120 2.52 -5.29 -12.52
N ARG A 121 3.39 -5.65 -11.55
CA ARG A 121 4.82 -5.34 -11.63
C ARG A 121 5.59 -6.17 -12.67
N ARG A 122 5.19 -7.42 -12.94
CA ARG A 122 5.83 -8.29 -13.93
C ARG A 122 5.47 -7.89 -15.36
N ASN A 123 4.20 -7.62 -15.63
CA ASN A 123 3.72 -7.23 -16.96
C ASN A 123 4.22 -5.87 -17.46
N PHE A 124 4.92 -5.10 -16.63
CA PHE A 124 5.48 -3.78 -16.96
C PHE A 124 7.02 -3.76 -17.01
N ARG A 125 7.66 -4.92 -16.80
CA ARG A 125 9.12 -5.06 -16.82
C ARG A 125 9.62 -5.88 -18.03
N GLU A 126 8.74 -6.20 -18.96
CA GLU A 126 9.04 -6.82 -20.26
C GLU A 126 8.79 -5.82 -21.39
#